data_AF-A0A9P7ALL9-F1
#
_entry.id   AF-A0A9P7ALL9-F1
#
_cell.length_a   1.000
_cell.length_b   1.000
_cell.length_c   1.000
_cell.angle_alpha   90.00
_cell.angle_beta   90.00
_cell.angle_gamma   90.00
#
_symmetry.space_group_name_H-M   'P 1'
#
loop_
_entity.id
_entity.type
_entity.pdbx_description
1 polymer ?
#
loop_
_entity_poly.entity_id
_entity_poly.type
_entity_poly.pdbx_seq_one_letter_code
_entity_poly.pdbx_strand_id
1 'polypeptide(L)'
;QDWETKCGIYKTELIQSAVNDMWFVNRSDEGVIHSRYFEPLPVEIIALILTAIEYCIDEWITRVKEDIKFSAATYSPVYQVHLTSLQRFNEWTSADNILDVAQYVPDHY
;
A
#
# COMPACT_ATOMS: atom_id res chain seq x y z
N GLN A 1 7.77 14.89 18.48
CA GLN A 1 6.31 14.91 18.70
C GLN A 1 5.69 14.57 17.35
N ASP A 2 5.66 13.28 17.04
CA ASP A 2 5.17 12.72 15.77
C ASP A 2 4.56 11.31 15.97
N TRP A 3 4.35 10.93 17.24
CA TRP A 3 3.79 9.64 17.62
C TRP A 3 2.30 9.73 18.01
N GLU A 4 1.74 10.95 18.07
CA GLU A 4 0.32 11.23 18.35
C GLU A 4 -0.49 11.49 17.09
N THR A 5 0.15 11.89 15.99
CA THR A 5 -0.50 12.30 14.75
C THR A 5 -0.21 11.28 13.66
N LYS A 6 -1.11 10.30 13.48
CA LYS A 6 -1.20 9.48 12.27
C LYS A 6 -1.58 10.35 11.05
N CYS A 7 -0.80 11.39 10.75
CA CYS A 7 -1.07 12.42 9.75
C CYS A 7 -0.57 11.99 8.37
N GLY A 8 -1.05 10.85 7.89
CA GLY A 8 -0.96 10.46 6.49
C GLY A 8 -2.22 9.68 6.14
N ILE A 9 -2.89 10.01 5.03
CA ILE A 9 -4.19 9.41 4.69
C ILE A 9 -4.14 7.89 4.52
N TYR A 10 -2.95 7.31 4.34
CA TYR A 10 -2.72 5.86 4.25
C TYR A 10 -1.98 5.27 5.48
N LYS A 11 -1.75 6.05 6.54
CA LYS A 11 -1.20 5.58 7.83
C LYS A 11 -2.32 5.06 8.75
N THR A 12 -3.28 4.31 8.20
CA THR A 12 -4.35 3.69 8.98
C THR A 12 -3.85 2.41 9.64
N GLU A 13 -4.45 2.02 10.77
CA GLU A 13 -4.08 0.79 11.47
C GLU A 13 -4.26 -0.45 10.59
N LEU A 14 -5.27 -0.45 9.72
CA LEU A 14 -5.53 -1.54 8.79
C LEU A 14 -4.39 -1.72 7.79
N ILE A 15 -3.91 -0.63 7.18
CA ILE A 15 -2.82 -0.68 6.20
C ILE A 15 -1.52 -1.09 6.90
N GLN A 16 -1.22 -0.52 8.08
CA GLN A 16 -0.03 -0.90 8.84
C GLN A 16 -0.06 -2.37 9.28
N SER A 17 -1.22 -2.88 9.73
CA SER A 17 -1.38 -4.30 10.07
C SER A 17 -1.16 -5.17 8.85
N ALA A 18 -1.78 -4.84 7.71
CA ALA A 18 -1.60 -5.60 6.48
C ALA A 18 -0.13 -5.65 6.02
N VAL A 19 0.60 -4.52 6.08
CA VAL A 19 2.05 -4.50 5.79
C VAL A 19 2.80 -5.43 6.73
N ASN A 20 2.55 -5.31 8.03
CA ASN A 20 3.26 -6.09 9.04
C ASN A 20 2.97 -7.59 8.89
N ASP A 21 1.70 -7.96 8.70
CA ASP A 21 1.22 -9.34 8.58
C ASP A 21 1.72 -10.02 7.30
N MET A 22 1.97 -9.25 6.23
CA MET A 22 2.45 -9.79 4.96
C MET A 22 3.98 -9.86 4.86
N TRP A 23 4.71 -8.87 5.37
CA TRP A 23 6.15 -8.74 5.09
C TRP A 23 7.06 -8.63 6.32
N PHE A 24 6.52 -8.48 7.53
CA PHE A 24 7.32 -8.21 8.74
C PHE A 24 6.90 -9.03 9.98
N VAL A 25 6.25 -10.19 9.83
CA VAL A 25 5.82 -11.02 10.96
C VAL A 25 7.03 -11.64 11.68
N ASN A 26 7.98 -12.15 10.91
CA ASN A 26 9.15 -12.86 11.40
C ASN A 26 10.45 -12.20 10.92
N ARG A 27 11.54 -12.49 11.64
CA ARG A 27 12.88 -11.98 11.30
C ARG A 27 13.42 -12.47 9.96
N SER A 28 12.84 -13.53 9.41
CA SER A 28 13.19 -14.13 8.13
C SER A 28 12.26 -13.69 6.99
N ASP A 29 11.30 -12.81 7.25
CA ASP A 29 10.37 -12.36 6.22
C ASP A 29 11.04 -11.35 5.28
N GLU A 30 10.47 -11.20 4.09
CA GLU A 30 11.05 -10.45 2.98
C GLU A 30 11.27 -8.97 3.33
N GLY A 31 10.36 -8.36 4.09
CA GLY A 31 10.48 -6.98 4.56
C GLY A 31 11.65 -6.80 5.54
N VAL A 32 11.99 -7.83 6.32
CA VAL A 32 13.13 -7.79 7.25
C VAL A 32 14.44 -8.08 6.53
N ILE A 33 14.48 -9.10 5.66
CA ILE A 33 15.69 -9.48 4.91
C ILE A 33 16.05 -8.42 3.86
N HIS A 34 15.05 -7.81 3.25
CA HIS A 34 15.21 -6.87 2.13
C HIS A 34 14.67 -5.48 2.43
N SER A 35 14.85 -5.00 3.68
CA SER A 35 14.32 -3.72 4.19
C SER A 35 14.55 -2.52 3.28
N ARG A 36 15.67 -2.49 2.55
CA ARG A 36 15.99 -1.43 1.57
C ARG A 36 14.93 -1.20 0.48
N TYR A 37 14.06 -2.17 0.20
CA TYR A 37 12.98 -2.03 -0.79
C TYR A 37 11.65 -1.61 -0.15
N PHE A 38 11.59 -1.55 1.18
CA PHE A 38 10.41 -1.17 1.94
C PHE A 38 10.58 0.18 2.67
N GLU A 39 11.74 0.83 2.51
CA GLU A 39 12.08 2.10 3.14
C GLU A 39 12.52 3.15 2.09
N PRO A 40 11.69 4.16 1.76
CA PRO A 40 10.28 4.31 2.19
C PRO A 40 9.37 3.26 1.52
N LEU A 41 8.20 3.00 2.11
CA LEU A 41 7.28 1.97 1.61
C LEU A 41 6.83 2.33 0.18
N PRO A 42 7.03 1.45 -0.82
CA PRO A 42 6.64 1.75 -2.20
C PRO A 42 5.14 2.00 -2.33
N VAL A 43 4.78 2.95 -3.19
CA VAL A 43 3.38 3.26 -3.51
C VAL A 43 2.64 2.06 -4.11
N GLU A 44 3.38 1.18 -4.78
CA GLU A 44 2.92 -0.09 -5.32
C GLU A 44 2.41 -1.03 -4.23
N ILE A 45 3.07 -1.05 -3.05
CA ILE A 45 2.62 -1.88 -1.92
C ILE A 45 1.32 -1.32 -1.35
N ILE A 46 1.19 0.00 -1.24
CA ILE A 46 -0.05 0.64 -0.79
C ILE A 46 -1.19 0.33 -1.78
N ALA A 47 -0.94 0.46 -3.08
CA ALA A 47 -1.93 0.11 -4.12
C ALA A 47 -2.38 -1.35 -4.01
N LEU A 48 -1.45 -2.28 -3.73
CA LEU A 48 -1.74 -3.69 -3.56
C LEU A 48 -2.63 -3.94 -2.34
N ILE A 49 -2.34 -3.30 -1.20
CA ILE A 49 -3.16 -3.41 0.02
C ILE A 49 -4.56 -2.83 -0.21
N LEU A 50 -4.69 -1.67 -0.86
CA LEU A 50 -6.00 -1.10 -1.20
C LEU A 50 -6.81 -2.03 -2.11
N THR A 51 -6.14 -2.69 -3.07
CA THR A 51 -6.77 -3.69 -3.95
C THR A 51 -7.28 -4.89 -3.15
N ALA A 52 -6.50 -5.37 -2.17
CA ALA A 52 -6.93 -6.45 -1.30
C ALA A 52 -8.12 -6.04 -0.41
N ILE A 53 -8.14 -4.79 0.08
CA ILE A 53 -9.27 -4.26 0.84
C ILE A 53 -10.53 -4.18 -0.03
N GLU A 54 -10.43 -3.69 -1.26
CA GLU A 54 -11.56 -3.64 -2.21
C GLU A 54 -12.07 -5.05 -2.53
N TYR A 55 -11.18 -6.01 -2.74
CA TYR A 55 -11.54 -7.42 -2.89
C TYR A 55 -12.36 -7.94 -1.70
N CYS A 56 -11.92 -7.69 -0.46
CA CYS A 56 -12.67 -8.09 0.72
C CYS A 56 -14.04 -7.41 0.79
N ILE A 57 -14.16 -6.14 0.39
CA ILE A 57 -15.44 -5.42 0.35
C ILE A 57 -16.39 -6.05 -0.68
N ASP A 58 -15.89 -6.36 -1.88
CA ASP A 58 -16.66 -7.00 -2.95
C ASP A 58 -17.22 -8.36 -2.53
N GLU A 59 -16.39 -9.17 -1.87
CA GLU A 59 -16.77 -10.48 -1.32
C GLU A 59 -17.92 -10.33 -0.31
N TRP A 60 -17.83 -9.34 0.58
CA TRP A 60 -18.86 -9.08 1.59
C TRP A 60 -20.18 -8.59 1.00
N ILE A 61 -20.14 -7.69 0.00
CA ILE A 61 -21.34 -7.11 -0.60
C ILE A 61 -22.10 -8.13 -1.43
N THR A 62 -21.39 -8.94 -2.21
CA THR A 62 -22.02 -9.91 -3.09
C THR A 62 -22.71 -11.04 -2.30
N ARG A 63 -22.34 -11.28 -1.03
CA ARG A 63 -22.78 -12.44 -0.22
C ARG A 63 -22.55 -13.79 -0.88
N VAL A 64 -21.90 -13.80 -2.03
CA VAL A 64 -21.55 -14.98 -2.77
C VAL A 64 -20.17 -15.33 -2.29
N LYS A 65 -20.08 -16.28 -1.36
CA LYS A 65 -18.83 -17.00 -1.06
C LYS A 65 -18.48 -17.90 -2.25
N GLU A 66 -18.48 -17.35 -3.46
CA GLU A 66 -17.94 -18.02 -4.64
C GLU A 66 -16.46 -17.74 -4.70
N ASP A 67 -15.74 -18.71 -5.26
CA ASP A 67 -14.29 -18.86 -5.32
C ASP A 67 -13.64 -17.79 -6.23
N ILE A 68 -14.04 -16.52 -6.09
CA ILE A 68 -13.32 -15.39 -6.69
C ILE A 68 -12.02 -15.30 -5.92
N LYS A 69 -10.98 -15.95 -6.47
CA LYS A 69 -9.64 -15.89 -5.90
C LYS A 69 -9.08 -14.50 -6.13
N PHE A 70 -8.52 -13.92 -5.07
CA PHE A 70 -7.64 -12.77 -5.20
C PHE A 70 -6.49 -13.14 -6.14
N SER A 71 -6.57 -12.67 -7.38
CA SER A 71 -5.64 -13.04 -8.44
C SER A 71 -5.37 -11.85 -9.34
N ALA A 72 -4.17 -11.82 -9.91
CA ALA A 72 -3.77 -10.76 -10.84
C ALA A 72 -4.71 -10.68 -12.06
N ALA A 73 -5.23 -11.82 -12.54
CA ALA A 73 -6.15 -11.84 -13.68
C ALA A 73 -7.43 -11.05 -13.42
N THR A 74 -7.97 -11.13 -12.20
CA THR A 74 -9.24 -10.47 -11.84
C THR A 74 -9.02 -9.06 -11.33
N TYR A 75 -8.02 -8.85 -10.47
CA TYR A 75 -7.84 -7.59 -9.73
C TYR A 75 -6.71 -6.69 -10.27
N SER A 76 -6.00 -7.07 -11.34
CA SER A 76 -5.03 -6.17 -11.98
C SER A 76 -5.65 -4.84 -12.44
N PRO A 77 -6.86 -4.78 -13.00
CA PRO A 77 -7.47 -3.49 -13.36
C PRO A 77 -7.70 -2.59 -12.14
N VAL A 78 -8.20 -3.16 -11.03
CA VAL A 78 -8.43 -2.46 -9.76
C VAL A 78 -7.12 -1.94 -9.18
N TYR A 79 -6.08 -2.79 -9.17
CA TYR A 79 -4.74 -2.39 -8.79
C TYR A 79 -4.21 -1.20 -9.58
N GLN A 80 -4.37 -1.21 -10.90
CA GLN A 80 -3.89 -0.11 -11.75
C GLN A 80 -4.65 1.20 -11.49
N VAL A 81 -5.94 1.12 -11.18
CA VAL A 81 -6.75 2.28 -10.79
C VAL A 81 -6.25 2.87 -9.46
N HIS A 82 -6.00 2.04 -8.46
CA HIS A 82 -5.43 2.48 -7.17
C HIS A 82 -4.04 3.08 -7.35
N LEU A 83 -3.16 2.40 -8.09
CA LEU A 83 -1.80 2.86 -8.35
C LEU A 83 -1.79 4.22 -9.05
N THR A 84 -2.56 4.38 -10.12
CA THR A 84 -2.66 5.65 -10.86
C THR A 84 -3.21 6.76 -9.96
N SER A 85 -4.20 6.45 -9.13
CA SER A 85 -4.80 7.41 -8.20
C SER A 85 -3.79 7.86 -7.14
N LEU A 86 -3.02 6.93 -6.58
CA LEU A 86 -1.97 7.22 -5.61
C LEU A 86 -0.82 8.02 -6.23
N GLN A 87 -0.39 7.68 -7.44
CA GLN A 87 0.65 8.42 -8.16
C GLN A 87 0.21 9.87 -8.42
N ARG A 88 -1.01 10.08 -8.92
CA ARG A 88 -1.59 11.43 -9.08
C ARG A 88 -1.67 12.16 -7.76
N PHE A 89 -2.10 11.50 -6.70
CA PHE A 89 -2.17 12.11 -5.37
C PHE A 89 -0.77 12.52 -4.87
N ASN A 90 0.26 11.71 -5.11
CA ASN A 90 1.64 12.02 -4.79
C ASN A 90 2.18 13.21 -5.56
N GLU A 91 1.89 13.30 -6.86
CA GLU A 91 2.26 14.45 -7.68
C GLU A 91 1.65 15.75 -7.12
N TRP A 92 0.35 15.71 -6.77
CA TRP A 92 -0.39 16.88 -6.29
C TRP A 92 -0.01 17.30 -4.87
N THR A 93 0.36 16.35 -4.03
CA THR A 93 0.73 16.60 -2.62
C THR A 93 2.24 16.63 -2.37
N SER A 94 3.03 16.60 -3.44
CA SER A 94 4.50 16.64 -3.40
C SER A 94 5.04 17.86 -2.65
N ALA A 95 4.32 18.99 -2.68
CA ALA A 95 4.67 20.19 -1.93
C ALA A 95 4.41 20.09 -0.41
N ASP A 96 3.47 19.24 0.00
CA ASP A 96 2.97 19.13 1.37
C ASP A 96 3.48 17.86 2.10
N ASN A 97 4.27 17.02 1.41
CA ASN A 97 4.82 15.74 1.90
C ASN A 97 3.79 14.81 2.58
N ILE A 98 2.52 14.84 2.12
CA ILE A 98 1.40 14.15 2.77
C ILE A 98 1.54 12.62 2.69
N LEU A 99 2.23 12.13 1.66
CA LEU A 99 2.42 10.71 1.43
C LEU A 99 3.68 10.15 2.07
N ASP A 100 4.75 10.92 2.19
CA ASP A 100 6.05 10.51 2.76
C ASP A 100 6.59 9.16 2.22
N VAL A 101 6.08 8.70 1.07
CA VAL A 101 6.41 7.40 0.44
C VAL A 101 7.27 7.55 -0.82
N ALA A 102 7.81 8.74 -1.08
CA ALA A 102 8.56 8.97 -2.32
C ALA A 102 9.63 10.07 -2.22
N GLN A 103 10.43 10.12 -1.15
CA GLN A 103 11.72 10.82 -1.24
C GLN A 103 12.83 9.86 -1.66
N TYR A 104 12.76 9.37 -2.91
CA TYR A 104 13.98 9.10 -3.65
C TYR A 104 14.27 10.33 -4.52
N VAL A 105 15.17 11.19 -4.03
CA VAL A 105 15.83 12.20 -4.87
C VAL A 105 16.99 11.46 -5.55
N PRO A 106 16.98 11.25 -6.87
CA PRO A 106 18.15 10.74 -7.54
C PRO A 106 19.25 11.80 -7.41
N ASP A 107 20.40 11.42 -6.87
CA ASP A 107 21.60 12.24 -7.01
C ASP A 107 21.88 12.40 -8.51
N HIS A 108 21.60 13.59 -9.03
CA HIS A 108 22.07 14.00 -10.34
C HIS A 108 23.58 14.19 -10.25
N TYR A 109 24.31 13.30 -10.94
CA TYR A 109 25.75 13.41 -11.23
C TYR A 109 26.10 14.71 -11.92
#